data_AF-A0A4Q2RLH8-F1
#
_entry.id   AF-A0A4Q2RLH8-F1
#
_cell.length_a   1.000
_cell.length_b   1.000
_cell.length_c   1.000
_cell.angle_alpha   90.00
_cell.angle_beta   90.00
_cell.angle_gamma   90.00
#
_symmetry.space_group_name_H-M   'P 1'
#
loop_
_entity.id
_entity.type
_entity.pdbx_description
1 polymer ?
#
loop_
_entity_poly.entity_id
_entity_poly.type
_entity_poly.pdbx_seq_one_letter_code
_entity_poly.pdbx_strand_id
1 'polypeptide(L)'
;MALSATLHCLTGCAIGEITGLMIGTALGLGTGWTVVLAVALAFLFGYALSTLPLLRSGLTLGAALALVLAADTLSIATMEVVDNAVMATIPGAMDAGLVNPVFWVSMMIALTVAFFAAYPVNRWLMARGKGHALTHEHHGAAPATGARRWIPDLSTTTLVGVIVAFMLGGLVVSVAADLEPEAPAPGHAAKNF
;
A
#
# COMPACT_ATOMS: atom_id res chain seq x y z
N MET A 1 -13.94 10.78 7.81
CA MET A 1 -13.43 9.70 8.67
C MET A 1 -13.23 8.39 7.89
N ALA A 2 -14.27 7.67 7.45
CA ALA A 2 -14.12 6.37 6.76
C ALA A 2 -13.17 6.42 5.57
N LEU A 3 -13.40 7.40 4.69
CA LEU A 3 -12.63 7.62 3.47
C LEU A 3 -11.14 7.85 3.77
N SER A 4 -10.84 8.69 4.76
CA SER A 4 -9.46 8.99 5.15
C SER A 4 -8.78 7.76 5.72
N ALA A 5 -9.44 7.02 6.63
CA ALA A 5 -8.89 5.79 7.20
C ALA A 5 -8.62 4.75 6.10
N THR A 6 -9.58 4.58 5.18
CA THR A 6 -9.44 3.64 4.05
C THR A 6 -8.26 4.04 3.16
N LEU A 7 -8.05 5.32 2.88
CA LEU A 7 -6.93 5.77 2.06
C LEU A 7 -5.57 5.64 2.76
N HIS A 8 -5.49 5.83 4.08
CA HIS A 8 -4.26 5.58 4.84
C HIS A 8 -3.90 4.09 4.83
N CYS A 9 -4.88 3.20 5.05
CA CYS A 9 -4.68 1.76 4.94
C CYS A 9 -4.26 1.37 3.52
N LEU A 10 -4.95 1.87 2.49
CA LEU A 10 -4.64 1.59 1.08
C LEU A 10 -3.20 2.01 0.73
N THR A 11 -2.75 3.18 1.23
CA THR A 11 -1.38 3.64 1.02
C THR A 11 -0.38 2.67 1.64
N GLY A 12 -0.64 2.21 2.87
CA GLY A 12 0.19 1.23 3.54
C GLY A 12 0.22 -0.13 2.84
N CYS A 13 -0.92 -0.61 2.36
CA CYS A 13 -1.04 -1.83 1.55
C CYS A 13 -0.19 -1.74 0.29
N ALA A 14 -0.39 -0.69 -0.53
CA ALA A 14 0.36 -0.49 -1.76
C ALA A 14 1.89 -0.43 -1.53
N ILE A 15 2.34 0.25 -0.47
CA ILE A 15 3.77 0.30 -0.11
C ILE A 15 4.27 -1.09 0.30
N GLY A 16 3.51 -1.82 1.13
CA GLY A 16 3.87 -3.14 1.61
C GLY A 16 3.96 -4.17 0.49
N GLU A 17 3.00 -4.17 -0.42
CA GLU A 17 2.98 -5.09 -1.57
C GLU A 17 4.15 -4.86 -2.51
N ILE A 18 4.41 -3.60 -2.88
CA ILE A 18 5.49 -3.27 -3.80
C ILE A 18 6.86 -3.51 -3.14
N THR A 19 7.01 -3.18 -1.86
CA THR A 19 8.23 -3.47 -1.11
C THR A 19 8.44 -4.96 -0.91
N GLY A 20 7.38 -5.71 -0.61
CA GLY A 20 7.42 -7.16 -0.48
C GLY A 20 7.78 -7.84 -1.79
N LEU A 21 7.25 -7.37 -2.91
CA LEU A 21 7.65 -7.83 -4.23
C LEU A 21 9.12 -7.53 -4.51
N MET A 22 9.59 -6.30 -4.28
CA MET A 22 11.01 -5.93 -4.45
C MET A 22 11.94 -6.86 -3.65
N ILE A 23 11.65 -7.06 -2.37
CA ILE A 23 12.46 -7.92 -1.50
C ILE A 23 12.35 -9.38 -1.90
N GLY A 24 11.13 -9.86 -2.20
CA GLY A 24 10.90 -11.24 -2.61
C GLY A 24 11.62 -11.59 -3.91
N THR A 25 11.56 -10.71 -4.91
CA THR A 25 12.30 -10.86 -6.17
C THR A 25 13.81 -10.80 -5.93
N ALA A 26 14.31 -9.87 -5.11
CA ALA A 26 15.74 -9.77 -4.81
C ALA A 26 16.29 -11.02 -4.10
N LEU A 27 15.47 -11.68 -3.29
CA LEU A 27 15.82 -12.92 -2.60
C LEU A 27 15.52 -14.19 -3.43
N GLY A 28 14.93 -14.06 -4.63
CA GLY A 28 14.55 -15.19 -5.47
C GLY A 28 13.43 -16.05 -4.87
N LEU A 29 12.55 -15.46 -4.07
CA LEU A 29 11.41 -16.16 -3.47
C LEU A 29 10.37 -16.52 -4.55
N GLY A 30 9.78 -17.72 -4.42
CA GLY A 30 8.61 -18.09 -5.23
C GLY A 30 7.38 -17.25 -4.87
N THR A 31 6.44 -17.15 -5.81
CA THR A 31 5.24 -16.28 -5.73
C THR A 31 4.51 -16.37 -4.39
N GLY A 32 4.28 -17.58 -3.86
CA GLY A 32 3.59 -17.76 -2.57
C GLY A 32 4.32 -17.12 -1.38
N TRP A 33 5.65 -17.22 -1.31
CA TRP A 33 6.43 -16.60 -0.24
C TRP A 33 6.51 -15.09 -0.39
N THR A 34 6.60 -14.61 -1.63
CA THR A 34 6.54 -13.18 -1.93
C THR A 34 5.21 -12.57 -1.51
N VAL A 35 4.09 -13.25 -1.75
CA VAL A 35 2.76 -12.81 -1.28
C VAL A 35 2.70 -12.74 0.25
N VAL A 36 3.19 -13.76 0.96
CA VAL A 36 3.22 -13.75 2.44
C VAL A 36 4.04 -12.57 2.96
N LEU A 37 5.19 -12.30 2.35
CA LEU A 37 6.05 -11.16 2.71
C LEU A 37 5.36 -9.82 2.41
N ALA A 38 4.75 -9.67 1.24
CA ALA A 38 3.97 -8.51 0.84
C ALA A 38 2.85 -8.22 1.84
N VAL A 39 2.02 -9.22 2.16
CA VAL A 39 0.93 -9.10 3.14
C VAL A 39 1.46 -8.69 4.51
N ALA A 40 2.54 -9.31 4.99
CA ALA A 40 3.13 -8.95 6.29
C ALA A 40 3.61 -7.49 6.32
N LEU A 41 4.25 -7.02 5.24
CA LEU A 41 4.69 -5.64 5.12
C LEU A 41 3.51 -4.68 4.94
N ALA A 42 2.45 -5.07 4.24
CA ALA A 42 1.24 -4.27 4.08
C ALA A 42 0.56 -4.01 5.42
N PHE A 43 0.43 -5.02 6.27
CA PHE A 43 -0.03 -4.83 7.65
C PHE A 43 0.88 -3.90 8.44
N LEU A 44 2.21 -4.08 8.34
CA LEU A 44 3.18 -3.24 9.05
C LEU A 44 3.06 -1.76 8.64
N PHE A 45 3.08 -1.46 7.34
CA PHE A 45 3.01 -0.11 6.81
C PHE A 45 1.62 0.51 6.98
N GLY A 46 0.55 -0.28 6.82
CA GLY A 46 -0.83 0.15 7.09
C GLY A 46 -1.00 0.61 8.53
N TYR A 47 -0.56 -0.19 9.50
CA TYR A 47 -0.62 0.20 10.91
C TYR A 47 0.29 1.40 11.22
N ALA A 48 1.50 1.45 10.67
CA ALA A 48 2.40 2.56 10.88
C ALA A 48 1.76 3.88 10.41
N LEU A 49 1.28 3.93 9.16
CA LEU A 49 0.69 5.14 8.58
C LEU A 49 -0.61 5.57 9.29
N SER A 50 -1.46 4.63 9.70
CA SER A 50 -2.66 4.95 10.49
C SER A 50 -2.34 5.44 11.91
N THR A 51 -1.23 5.00 12.51
CA THR A 51 -0.83 5.37 13.88
C THR A 51 -0.20 6.77 13.95
N LEU A 52 0.48 7.22 12.90
CA LEU A 52 1.19 8.51 12.85
C LEU A 52 0.30 9.73 13.20
N PRO A 53 -0.88 9.91 12.57
CA PRO A 53 -1.78 11.03 12.87
C PRO A 53 -2.28 11.02 14.33
N LEU A 54 -2.54 9.83 14.88
CA LEU A 54 -3.00 9.64 16.26
C LEU A 54 -1.93 10.06 17.27
N LEU A 55 -0.67 9.68 17.04
CA LEU A 55 0.46 10.11 17.87
C LEU A 55 0.62 11.64 17.88
N ARG A 56 0.46 12.27 16.70
CA ARG A 56 0.52 13.73 16.58
C ARG A 56 -0.61 14.41 17.36
N SER A 57 -1.78 13.79 17.41
CA SER A 57 -2.96 14.34 18.08
C SER A 57 -2.91 14.35 19.61
N GLY A 58 -1.95 13.66 20.23
CA GLY A 58 -1.87 13.61 21.69
C GLY A 58 -1.58 12.23 22.26
N LEU A 59 -2.12 11.19 21.62
CA LEU A 59 -2.19 9.82 22.16
C LEU A 59 -0.82 9.21 22.46
N THR A 60 -0.80 8.33 23.46
CA THR A 60 0.35 7.47 23.74
C THR A 60 0.47 6.41 22.65
N LEU A 61 1.69 5.94 22.38
CA LEU A 61 1.94 4.93 21.35
C LEU A 61 1.11 3.66 21.54
N GLY A 62 0.98 3.18 22.78
CA GLY A 62 0.17 2.00 23.09
C GLY A 62 -1.32 2.20 22.81
N ALA A 63 -1.88 3.36 23.17
CA ALA A 63 -3.30 3.66 22.91
C ALA A 63 -3.56 3.84 21.40
N ALA A 64 -2.66 4.52 20.69
CA ALA A 64 -2.77 4.70 19.24
C ALA A 64 -2.68 3.36 18.49
N LEU A 65 -1.72 2.49 18.84
CA LEU A 65 -1.60 1.15 18.25
C LEU A 65 -2.81 0.27 18.58
N ALA A 66 -3.29 0.26 19.82
CA ALA A 66 -4.47 -0.52 20.18
C ALA A 66 -5.72 -0.08 19.40
N LEU A 67 -5.88 1.23 19.20
CA LEU A 67 -6.97 1.79 18.41
C LEU A 67 -6.87 1.36 16.94
N VAL A 68 -5.69 1.52 16.33
CA VAL A 68 -5.44 1.14 14.94
C VAL A 68 -5.60 -0.35 14.73
N LEU A 69 -5.05 -1.20 15.60
CA LEU A 69 -5.27 -2.64 15.55
C LEU A 69 -6.75 -2.99 15.63
N ALA A 70 -7.50 -2.36 16.53
CA ALA A 70 -8.93 -2.60 16.62
C ALA A 70 -9.66 -2.11 15.35
N ALA A 71 -9.32 -0.95 14.82
CA ALA A 71 -10.06 -0.29 13.74
C ALA A 71 -9.70 -0.81 12.34
N ASP A 72 -8.43 -1.13 12.09
CA ASP A 72 -7.91 -1.28 10.73
C ASP A 72 -7.56 -2.73 10.37
N THR A 73 -7.40 -3.64 11.35
CA THR A 73 -7.04 -5.05 11.07
C THR A 73 -8.01 -5.70 10.07
N LEU A 74 -9.31 -5.55 10.30
CA LEU A 74 -10.32 -6.15 9.42
C LEU A 74 -10.35 -5.46 8.05
N SER A 75 -10.10 -4.15 8.00
CA SER A 75 -10.02 -3.41 6.74
C SER A 75 -8.82 -3.83 5.92
N ILE A 76 -7.63 -3.89 6.51
CA ILE A 76 -6.41 -4.31 5.84
C ILE A 76 -6.56 -5.76 5.38
N ALA A 77 -7.03 -6.66 6.25
CA ALA A 77 -7.29 -8.05 5.85
C ALA A 77 -8.25 -8.15 4.65
N THR A 78 -9.30 -7.32 4.62
CA THR A 78 -10.23 -7.27 3.47
C THR A 78 -9.53 -6.76 2.22
N MET A 79 -8.71 -5.70 2.33
CA MET A 79 -7.93 -5.17 1.22
C MET A 79 -6.98 -6.22 0.65
N GLU A 80 -6.15 -6.84 1.49
CA GLU A 80 -5.16 -7.83 1.06
C GLU A 80 -5.81 -9.04 0.37
N VAL A 81 -6.93 -9.53 0.91
CA VAL A 81 -7.64 -10.67 0.31
C VAL A 81 -8.20 -10.29 -1.06
N VAL A 82 -8.80 -9.11 -1.18
CA VAL A 82 -9.40 -8.66 -2.43
C VAL A 82 -8.33 -8.31 -3.46
N ASP A 83 -7.25 -7.64 -3.03
CA ASP A 83 -6.13 -7.26 -3.90
C ASP A 83 -5.47 -8.51 -4.52
N ASN A 84 -5.03 -9.44 -3.68
CA ASN A 84 -4.43 -10.69 -4.14
C ASN A 84 -5.40 -11.54 -4.96
N ALA A 85 -6.70 -11.53 -4.65
CA ALA A 85 -7.69 -12.21 -5.46
C ALA A 85 -7.79 -11.59 -6.86
N VAL A 86 -7.83 -10.25 -6.97
CA VAL A 86 -7.86 -9.56 -8.26
C VAL A 86 -6.58 -9.84 -9.05
N MET A 87 -5.42 -9.72 -8.42
CA MET A 87 -4.12 -10.03 -9.03
C MET A 87 -4.07 -11.49 -9.52
N ALA A 88 -4.58 -12.45 -8.75
CA ALA A 88 -4.64 -13.85 -9.16
C ALA A 88 -5.61 -14.11 -10.32
N THR A 89 -6.65 -13.28 -10.50
CA THR A 89 -7.60 -13.42 -11.61
C THR A 89 -7.13 -12.80 -12.93
N ILE A 90 -6.22 -11.82 -12.87
CA ILE A 90 -5.68 -11.19 -14.08
C ILE A 90 -4.55 -12.08 -14.62
N PRO A 91 -4.67 -12.64 -15.85
CA PRO A 91 -3.68 -13.53 -16.39
C PRO A 91 -2.29 -12.88 -16.47
N GLY A 92 -1.29 -13.56 -15.91
CA GLY A 92 0.10 -13.10 -15.92
C GLY A 92 0.44 -12.01 -14.89
N ALA A 93 -0.52 -11.49 -14.13
CA ALA A 93 -0.25 -10.42 -13.16
C ALA A 93 0.60 -10.90 -11.96
N MET A 94 0.37 -12.12 -11.48
CA MET A 94 1.14 -12.72 -10.37
C MET A 94 2.61 -13.02 -10.73
N ASP A 95 2.89 -13.19 -12.02
CA ASP A 95 4.23 -13.47 -12.55
C ASP A 95 4.89 -12.21 -13.15
N ALA A 96 4.15 -11.10 -13.23
CA ALA A 96 4.65 -9.85 -13.77
C ALA A 96 5.55 -9.14 -12.75
N GLY A 97 6.80 -8.90 -13.15
CA GLY A 97 7.73 -8.08 -12.37
C GLY A 97 7.44 -6.58 -12.45
N LEU A 98 8.12 -5.79 -11.62
CA LEU A 98 7.96 -4.33 -11.52
C LEU A 98 8.26 -3.56 -12.81
N VAL A 99 8.98 -4.16 -13.76
CA VAL A 99 9.28 -3.57 -15.07
C VAL A 99 8.26 -3.93 -16.14
N ASN A 100 7.20 -4.67 -15.80
CA ASN A 100 6.17 -5.08 -16.74
C ASN A 100 4.90 -4.21 -16.60
N PRO A 101 4.34 -3.65 -17.68
CA PRO A 101 3.12 -2.84 -17.61
C PRO A 101 1.90 -3.57 -17.06
N VAL A 102 1.80 -4.89 -17.27
CA VAL A 102 0.72 -5.74 -16.74
C VAL A 102 0.68 -5.65 -15.22
N PHE A 103 1.83 -5.61 -14.55
CA PHE A 103 1.88 -5.46 -13.09
C PHE A 103 1.20 -4.16 -12.65
N TRP A 104 1.60 -3.03 -13.22
CA TRP A 104 1.10 -1.71 -12.80
C TRP A 104 -0.38 -1.51 -13.11
N VAL A 105 -0.84 -1.96 -14.29
CA VAL A 105 -2.26 -1.90 -14.64
C VAL A 105 -3.09 -2.79 -13.71
N SER A 106 -2.63 -4.01 -13.45
CA SER A 106 -3.31 -4.95 -12.55
C SER A 106 -3.38 -4.40 -11.13
N MET A 107 -2.26 -3.85 -10.63
CA MET A 107 -2.16 -3.25 -9.30
C MET A 107 -3.12 -2.06 -9.14
N MET A 108 -3.24 -1.18 -10.13
CA MET A 108 -4.22 -0.08 -10.09
C MET A 108 -5.67 -0.58 -10.03
N ILE A 109 -5.98 -1.65 -10.76
CA ILE A 109 -7.31 -2.28 -10.73
C ILE A 109 -7.55 -2.93 -9.36
N ALA A 110 -6.59 -3.71 -8.87
CA ALA A 110 -6.65 -4.43 -7.61
C ALA A 110 -6.86 -3.47 -6.42
N LEU A 111 -6.03 -2.43 -6.30
CA LEU A 111 -6.17 -1.40 -5.26
C LEU A 111 -7.50 -0.66 -5.33
N THR A 112 -8.01 -0.39 -6.54
CA THR A 112 -9.31 0.26 -6.71
C THR A 112 -10.43 -0.64 -6.19
N VAL A 113 -10.43 -1.92 -6.55
CA VAL A 113 -11.44 -2.89 -6.11
C VAL A 113 -11.33 -3.13 -4.60
N ALA A 114 -10.12 -3.29 -4.08
CA ALA A 114 -9.82 -3.45 -2.66
C ALA A 114 -10.31 -2.24 -1.84
N PHE A 115 -10.11 -1.02 -2.34
CA PHE A 115 -10.63 0.20 -1.73
C PHE A 115 -12.16 0.16 -1.60
N PHE A 116 -12.87 -0.18 -2.68
CA PHE A 116 -14.33 -0.25 -2.66
C PHE A 116 -14.85 -1.38 -1.76
N ALA A 117 -14.11 -2.49 -1.64
CA ALA A 117 -14.46 -3.58 -0.74
C ALA A 117 -14.23 -3.24 0.74
N ALA A 118 -13.15 -2.52 1.06
CA ALA A 118 -12.79 -2.17 2.42
C ALA A 118 -13.51 -0.91 2.95
N TYR A 119 -13.94 -0.01 2.06
CA TYR A 119 -14.73 1.16 2.45
C TYR A 119 -15.99 0.85 3.30
N PRO A 120 -16.88 -0.10 2.92
CA PRO A 120 -18.03 -0.46 3.75
C PRO A 120 -17.62 -1.10 5.07
N VAL A 121 -16.53 -1.87 5.10
CA VAL A 121 -15.96 -2.46 6.32
C VAL A 121 -15.55 -1.35 7.30
N ASN A 122 -14.80 -0.34 6.82
CA ASN A 122 -14.41 0.82 7.62
C ASN A 122 -15.61 1.62 8.11
N ARG A 123 -16.60 1.85 7.23
CA ARG A 123 -17.83 2.54 7.61
C ARG A 123 -18.56 1.82 8.74
N TRP A 124 -18.66 0.49 8.65
CA TRP A 124 -19.32 -0.34 9.65
C TRP A 124 -18.55 -0.39 10.98
N LEU A 125 -17.22 -0.51 10.95
CA LEU A 125 -16.36 -0.51 12.13
C LEU A 125 -16.48 0.80 12.93
N MET A 126 -16.54 1.93 12.23
CA MET A 126 -16.77 3.23 12.88
C MET A 126 -18.17 3.34 13.47
N ALA A 127 -19.20 2.84 12.78
CA ALA A 127 -20.59 2.87 13.25
C ALA A 127 -20.82 2.03 14.51
N ARG A 128 -20.02 0.97 14.73
CA ARG A 128 -20.06 0.14 15.95
C ARG A 128 -19.31 0.73 17.16
N GLY A 129 -19.00 2.02 17.14
CA GLY A 129 -18.48 2.74 18.31
C GLY A 129 -16.97 2.90 18.38
N LYS A 130 -16.20 2.42 17.40
CA LYS A 130 -14.80 2.82 17.23
C LYS A 130 -14.65 4.25 16.69
N GLY A 131 -15.73 4.82 16.15
CA GLY A 131 -15.82 6.23 15.76
C GLY A 131 -16.02 7.20 16.93
N HIS A 132 -16.70 6.78 18.00
CA HIS A 132 -17.01 7.67 19.14
C HIS A 132 -15.78 8.04 19.99
N ALA A 133 -14.75 7.18 20.03
CA ALA A 133 -13.45 7.52 20.63
C ALA A 133 -12.64 8.52 19.79
N LEU A 134 -12.91 8.62 18.48
CA LEU A 134 -12.28 9.56 17.55
C LEU A 134 -13.03 10.89 17.45
N THR A 135 -14.33 10.93 17.76
CA THR A 135 -15.16 12.13 17.61
C THR A 135 -15.33 12.95 18.89
N HIS A 136 -15.01 12.41 20.07
CA HIS A 136 -15.25 13.13 21.34
C HIS A 136 -14.05 13.87 21.96
N GLU A 137 -12.83 13.85 21.38
CA GLU A 137 -11.67 14.51 22.04
C GLU A 137 -10.82 15.48 21.22
N HIS A 138 -11.05 15.71 19.92
CA HIS A 138 -10.07 16.47 19.12
C HIS A 138 -10.41 17.94 18.81
N HIS A 139 -11.42 18.51 19.47
CA HIS A 139 -11.67 19.96 19.42
C HIS A 139 -10.68 20.81 20.23
N GLY A 140 -9.65 20.20 20.83
CA GLY A 140 -8.61 20.87 21.62
C GLY A 140 -7.20 20.37 21.33
N ALA A 141 -6.85 20.09 20.07
CA ALA A 141 -5.49 19.70 19.71
C ALA A 141 -4.50 20.82 20.10
N ALA A 142 -3.80 20.63 21.22
CA ALA A 142 -2.69 21.48 21.60
C ALA A 142 -1.66 21.49 20.45
N PRO A 143 -1.03 22.64 20.13
CA PRO A 143 -0.05 22.71 19.06
C PRO A 143 1.05 21.65 19.26
N ALA A 144 1.37 20.90 18.22
CA ALA A 144 2.34 19.81 18.28
C ALA A 144 3.71 20.33 18.76
N THR A 145 4.08 20.02 20.01
CA THR A 145 5.35 20.42 20.63
C THR A 145 6.37 19.27 20.59
N GLY A 146 7.66 19.59 20.61
CA GLY A 146 8.75 18.60 20.63
C GLY A 146 8.90 17.80 19.33
N ALA A 147 9.20 16.49 19.43
CA ALA A 147 9.41 15.59 18.28
C ALA A 147 8.17 15.44 17.38
N ARG A 148 6.96 15.70 17.92
CA ARG A 148 5.69 15.57 17.20
C ARG A 148 5.53 16.56 16.06
N ARG A 149 6.28 17.68 16.06
CA ARG A 149 6.26 18.67 14.96
C ARG A 149 6.71 18.08 13.62
N TRP A 150 7.58 17.07 13.66
CA TRP A 150 8.15 16.41 12.47
C TRP A 150 7.20 15.40 11.82
N ILE A 151 6.09 15.05 12.47
CA ILE A 151 5.10 14.13 11.90
C ILE A 151 4.28 14.90 10.85
N PRO A 152 4.37 14.60 9.56
CA PRO A 152 3.63 15.33 8.53
C PRO A 152 2.11 15.13 8.68
N ASP A 153 1.33 16.16 8.35
CA ASP A 153 -0.13 16.07 8.19
C ASP A 153 -0.43 15.66 6.74
N LEU A 154 -0.64 14.36 6.53
CA LEU A 154 -0.92 13.82 5.21
C LEU A 154 -2.42 13.97 4.92
N SER A 155 -2.77 15.05 4.24
CA SER A 155 -4.16 15.25 3.79
C SER A 155 -4.59 14.09 2.89
N THR A 156 -5.88 13.76 2.91
CA THR A 156 -6.47 12.73 2.04
C THR A 156 -6.13 12.96 0.56
N THR A 157 -6.18 14.21 0.12
CA THR A 157 -5.79 14.65 -1.23
C THR A 157 -4.31 14.40 -1.52
N THR A 158 -3.43 14.63 -0.55
CA THR A 158 -1.99 14.37 -0.69
C THR A 158 -1.73 12.88 -0.88
N LEU A 159 -2.37 12.02 -0.09
CA LEU A 159 -2.22 10.56 -0.22
C LEU A 159 -2.69 10.07 -1.60
N VAL A 160 -3.86 10.51 -2.05
CA VAL A 160 -4.37 10.16 -3.39
C VAL A 160 -3.40 10.63 -4.47
N GLY A 161 -2.94 11.87 -4.39
CA GLY A 161 -1.98 12.41 -5.36
C GLY A 161 -0.66 11.62 -5.40
N VAL A 162 -0.14 11.21 -4.24
CA VAL A 162 1.09 10.40 -4.14
C VAL A 162 0.88 9.01 -4.72
N ILE A 163 -0.20 8.31 -4.36
CA ILE A 163 -0.51 6.98 -4.91
C ILE A 163 -0.63 7.05 -6.43
N VAL A 164 -1.42 7.99 -6.95
CA VAL A 164 -1.64 8.13 -8.39
C VAL A 164 -0.35 8.47 -9.11
N ALA A 165 0.43 9.42 -8.61
CA ALA A 165 1.71 9.79 -9.22
C ALA A 165 2.71 8.63 -9.23
N PHE A 166 2.75 7.85 -8.14
CA PHE A 166 3.63 6.70 -8.03
C PHE A 166 3.23 5.57 -9.01
N MET A 167 1.95 5.23 -9.07
CA MET A 167 1.43 4.20 -9.97
C MET A 167 1.62 4.57 -11.44
N LEU A 168 1.35 5.83 -11.80
CA LEU A 168 1.59 6.33 -13.15
C LEU A 168 3.08 6.37 -13.49
N GLY A 169 3.93 6.77 -12.55
CA GLY A 169 5.38 6.76 -12.73
C GLY A 169 5.91 5.35 -13.02
N GLY A 170 5.48 4.35 -12.24
CA GLY A 170 5.81 2.95 -12.47
C GLY A 170 5.32 2.41 -13.81
N LEU A 171 4.08 2.74 -14.19
CA LEU A 171 3.54 2.38 -15.50
C LEU A 171 4.33 3.01 -16.65
N VAL A 172 4.68 4.30 -16.56
CA VAL A 172 5.46 4.99 -17.58
C VAL A 172 6.85 4.36 -17.73
N VAL A 173 7.52 4.05 -16.62
CA VAL A 173 8.85 3.40 -16.65
C VAL A 173 8.78 2.00 -17.26
N SER A 174 7.78 1.20 -16.91
CA SER A 174 7.60 -0.14 -17.47
C SER A 174 7.27 -0.13 -18.96
N VAL A 175 6.41 0.79 -19.41
CA VAL A 175 6.12 0.97 -20.85
C VAL A 175 7.36 1.45 -21.60
N ALA A 176 8.16 2.34 -21.02
CA ALA A 176 9.40 2.78 -21.65
C ALA A 176 10.40 1.63 -21.84
N ALA A 177 10.53 0.74 -20.85
CA ALA A 177 11.40 -0.43 -20.93
C ALA A 177 10.98 -1.41 -22.03
N ASP A 178 9.67 -1.65 -22.21
CA ASP A 178 9.15 -2.52 -23.27
C ASP A 178 9.39 -1.98 -24.70
N LEU A 179 9.62 -0.66 -24.83
CA LEU A 179 9.85 0.00 -26.12
C LEU A 179 11.34 0.06 -26.50
N GLU A 180 12.27 -0.27 -25.59
CA GLU A 180 13.69 -0.29 -25.91
C GLU A 180 14.00 -1.48 -26.83
N PRO A 181 14.56 -1.25 -28.03
CA PRO A 181 14.92 -2.33 -28.94
C PRO A 181 16.02 -3.20 -28.32
N GLU A 182 15.80 -4.50 -28.33
CA GLU A 182 16.74 -5.51 -27.83
C GLU A 182 18.12 -5.29 -28.47
N ALA A 183 19.14 -5.02 -27.65
CA ALA A 183 20.50 -4.80 -28.15
C ALA A 183 20.96 -6.05 -28.92
N PRO A 184 21.57 -5.91 -30.12
CA PRO A 184 21.98 -7.05 -30.91
C PRO A 184 22.93 -7.94 -30.10
N ALA A 185 22.61 -9.23 -30.03
CA ALA A 185 23.41 -10.23 -29.33
C ALA A 185 24.88 -10.14 -29.78
N PRO A 186 25.87 -10.23 -28.86
CA PRO A 186 27.27 -10.25 -29.24
C PRO A 186 27.50 -11.46 -30.15
N GLY A 187 27.74 -11.17 -31.43
CA GLY A 187 27.95 -12.18 -32.47
C GLY A 187 29.01 -13.18 -32.01
N HIS A 188 28.68 -14.47 -32.06
CA HIS A 188 29.66 -15.53 -31.92
C HIS A 188 30.75 -15.33 -32.97
N ALA A 189 31.89 -14.79 -32.53
CA ALA A 189 33.11 -14.78 -33.30
C ALA A 189 33.49 -16.25 -33.55
N ALA A 190 33.14 -16.74 -34.73
CA ALA A 190 33.62 -18.01 -35.26
C ALA A 190 35.16 -17.97 -35.27
N LYS A 191 35.78 -18.63 -34.30
CA LYS A 191 37.21 -18.91 -34.32
C LYS A 191 37.43 -20.03 -35.33
N ASN A 192 37.67 -19.66 -36.59
CA ASN A 192 38.31 -20.53 -37.57
C ASN A 192 39.82 -20.31 -37.46
N PHE A 193 40.53 -21.26 -36.85
CA PHE A 193 41.94 -21.58 -37.10
C PHE A 193 42.16 -23.06 -36.81
#